data_AF-A0A536M356-F1
#
_entry.id   AF-A0A536M356-F1
#
_cell.length_a   1.000
_cell.length_b   1.000
_cell.length_c   1.000
_cell.angle_alpha   90.00
_cell.angle_beta   90.00
_cell.angle_gamma   90.00
#
_symmetry.space_group_name_H-M   'P 1'
#
loop_
_entity.id
_entity.type
_entity.pdbx_description
1 polymer ?
#
loop_
_entity_poly.entity_id
_entity_poly.type
_entity_poly.pdbx_seq_one_letter_code
_entity_poly.pdbx_strand_id
1 'polypeptide(L)'
;MEAPPGSGPSPGWTGKHAVELYVRTYTTMLQSSGDIKVESLVQAHLGMGSVLHPLAAQPQSDMGALLYAVRRLPAAIASCRRIIMGQSPQGFRAVLGAEILSWDAVKAPARRRRWYHDGKNTLAVLIASKSDIDDLVPTVVAFQIEWNKLHRALQEVGLSDEDARQAAGATPDDWRRLREAWGEDFDANLAAIKRDECRIVLRLIGGSHLGYARNASRWWMPVAAAMDDLGARDAPIYFVSSNAHSLVNVLTGVARRIENEIVDWIGRSDRDLDTERRKLEAGHSRASRQNWLYYGARQVFDASPDRDRLRKWRAELEAANGIRHIAAVGTGVDSAAQVFMLSKLDAAAIDPRVGAVDEKKLHASDACIVNVDYPLGEAAYHILRQVAEQAAWVAGVYVLGKAATLNADVGDVMIPNVVYNEHSGNTYWLD
;
A
#
# COMPACT_ATOMS: atom_id res chain seq x y z
N MET A 1 -61.13 2.24 3.87
CA MET A 1 -60.32 3.29 3.24
C MET A 1 -58.91 3.09 3.75
N GLU A 2 -58.14 2.28 3.04
CA GLU A 2 -56.76 1.91 3.39
C GLU A 2 -55.84 3.11 3.16
N ALA A 3 -54.88 3.29 4.07
CA ALA A 3 -53.79 4.25 3.93
C ALA A 3 -52.85 3.78 2.81
N PRO A 4 -52.32 4.70 1.97
CA PRO A 4 -51.46 4.32 0.87
C PRO A 4 -50.10 3.80 1.40
N PRO A 5 -49.51 2.79 0.74
CA PRO A 5 -48.27 2.16 1.17
C PRO A 5 -47.05 3.01 0.80
N GLY A 6 -46.07 3.01 1.72
CA GLY A 6 -44.64 3.13 1.46
C GLY A 6 -44.18 4.20 0.47
N SER A 7 -43.83 5.37 1.01
CA SER A 7 -42.86 6.25 0.35
C SER A 7 -41.52 5.52 0.21
N GLY A 8 -41.23 5.05 -1.00
CA GLY A 8 -39.89 4.62 -1.40
C GLY A 8 -38.86 5.75 -1.19
N PRO A 9 -37.56 5.45 -1.25
CA PRO A 9 -36.52 6.42 -0.97
C PRO A 9 -36.68 7.64 -1.88
N SER A 10 -36.68 8.84 -1.27
CA SER A 10 -36.61 10.12 -1.97
C SER A 10 -35.51 10.08 -3.03
N PRO A 11 -35.56 10.89 -4.12
CA PRO A 11 -34.59 10.85 -5.20
C PRO A 11 -33.23 11.34 -4.69
N GLY A 12 -32.54 10.45 -3.99
CA GLY A 12 -31.23 10.65 -3.41
C GLY A 12 -30.20 10.55 -4.50
N TRP A 13 -29.14 11.33 -4.34
CA TRP A 13 -27.94 11.26 -5.15
C TRP A 13 -27.50 9.78 -5.25
N THR A 14 -27.44 9.22 -6.45
CA THR A 14 -27.03 7.81 -6.67
C THR A 14 -25.67 7.75 -7.37
N GLY A 15 -24.94 6.65 -7.13
CA GLY A 15 -23.64 6.41 -7.76
C GLY A 15 -22.60 7.50 -7.43
N LYS A 16 -21.93 8.02 -8.46
CA LYS A 16 -20.81 8.98 -8.35
C LYS A 16 -21.16 10.20 -7.49
N HIS A 17 -22.37 10.72 -7.64
CA HIS A 17 -22.89 11.87 -6.91
C HIS A 17 -22.97 11.65 -5.38
N ALA A 18 -23.34 10.45 -4.94
CA ALA A 18 -23.37 10.10 -3.52
C ALA A 18 -21.95 10.02 -2.93
N VAL A 19 -21.02 9.45 -3.71
CA VAL A 19 -19.59 9.37 -3.37
C VAL A 19 -18.99 10.77 -3.24
N GLU A 20 -19.22 11.66 -4.20
CA GLU A 20 -18.74 13.04 -4.16
C GLU A 20 -19.29 13.82 -2.95
N LEU A 21 -20.57 13.64 -2.63
CA LEU A 21 -21.18 14.25 -1.44
C LEU A 21 -20.51 13.75 -0.16
N TYR A 22 -20.28 12.45 -0.04
CA TYR A 22 -19.60 11.86 1.11
C TYR A 22 -18.16 12.37 1.24
N VAL A 23 -17.41 12.39 0.13
CA VAL A 23 -16.05 12.95 0.06
C VAL A 23 -16.02 14.39 0.52
N ARG A 24 -16.93 15.23 0.01
CA ARG A 24 -17.05 16.63 0.41
C ARG A 24 -17.39 16.77 1.89
N THR A 25 -18.26 15.90 2.41
CA THR A 25 -18.70 15.95 3.81
C THR A 25 -17.52 15.74 4.76
N TYR A 26 -16.80 14.62 4.65
CA TYR A 26 -15.68 14.40 5.57
C TYR A 26 -14.53 15.38 5.32
N THR A 27 -14.28 15.79 4.08
CA THR A 27 -13.24 16.78 3.78
C THR A 27 -13.53 18.10 4.49
N THR A 28 -14.79 18.57 4.44
CA THR A 28 -15.21 19.80 5.11
C THR A 28 -15.12 19.67 6.63
N MET A 29 -15.54 18.54 7.19
CA MET A 29 -15.44 18.31 8.64
C MET A 29 -13.99 18.26 9.12
N LEU A 30 -13.09 17.64 8.36
CA LEU A 30 -11.67 17.53 8.68
C LEU A 30 -10.89 18.85 8.52
N GLN A 31 -11.46 19.87 7.87
CA GLN A 31 -10.89 21.22 7.87
C GLN A 31 -11.03 21.92 9.22
N SER A 32 -11.91 21.43 10.11
CA SER A 32 -12.00 21.94 11.47
C SER A 32 -10.72 21.63 12.25
N SER A 33 -10.31 22.53 13.15
CA SER A 33 -9.08 22.37 13.95
C SER A 33 -9.19 21.35 15.08
N GLY A 34 -10.40 20.82 15.33
CA GLY A 34 -10.74 19.95 16.44
C GLY A 34 -10.96 18.49 16.05
N ASP A 35 -11.30 17.69 17.05
CA ASP A 35 -11.65 16.29 16.87
C ASP A 35 -13.08 16.19 16.32
N ILE A 36 -13.26 15.42 15.24
CA ILE A 36 -14.58 15.09 14.69
C ILE A 36 -14.97 13.69 15.11
N LYS A 37 -16.24 13.47 15.48
CA LYS A 37 -16.74 12.14 15.80
C LYS A 37 -17.00 11.36 14.52
N VAL A 38 -16.51 10.13 14.43
CA VAL A 38 -16.81 9.21 13.32
C VAL A 38 -18.32 8.97 13.20
N GLU A 39 -19.03 9.00 14.32
CA GLU A 39 -20.50 8.91 14.38
C GLU A 39 -21.19 9.94 13.46
N SER A 40 -20.65 11.15 13.36
CA SER A 40 -21.21 12.22 12.52
C SER A 40 -21.10 11.93 11.01
N LEU A 41 -20.28 10.95 10.61
CA LEU A 41 -20.10 10.52 9.23
C LEU A 41 -20.94 9.29 8.86
N VAL A 42 -21.54 8.60 9.85
CA VAL A 42 -22.25 7.33 9.63
C VAL A 42 -23.39 7.52 8.62
N GLN A 43 -24.27 8.49 8.82
CA GLN A 43 -25.42 8.70 7.92
C GLN A 43 -24.98 9.04 6.49
N ALA A 44 -23.92 9.83 6.33
CA ALA A 44 -23.37 10.14 5.02
C ALA A 44 -22.74 8.90 4.36
N HIS A 45 -22.09 8.03 5.13
CA HIS A 45 -21.55 6.75 4.65
C HIS A 45 -22.64 5.78 4.22
N LEU A 46 -23.73 5.69 4.98
CA LEU A 46 -24.90 4.89 4.62
C LEU A 46 -25.52 5.39 3.30
N GLY A 47 -25.72 6.70 3.18
CA GLY A 47 -26.25 7.33 1.97
C GLY A 47 -25.35 7.22 0.74
N MET A 48 -24.03 7.07 0.95
CA MET A 48 -23.08 6.83 -0.14
C MET A 48 -23.31 5.47 -0.83
N GLY A 49 -23.79 4.46 -0.09
CA GLY A 49 -24.03 3.11 -0.64
C GLY A 49 -22.73 2.43 -1.10
N SER A 50 -21.75 2.30 -0.20
CA SER A 50 -20.44 1.70 -0.52
C SER A 50 -20.57 0.28 -1.07
N VAL A 51 -19.93 0.01 -2.21
CA VAL A 51 -19.77 -1.35 -2.74
C VAL A 51 -18.92 -2.23 -1.81
N LEU A 52 -18.02 -1.62 -1.02
CA LEU A 52 -17.18 -2.32 -0.05
C LEU A 52 -17.86 -2.52 1.31
N HIS A 53 -19.07 -2.01 1.49
CA HIS A 53 -19.83 -2.11 2.73
C HIS A 53 -21.34 -2.24 2.44
N PRO A 54 -21.76 -3.26 1.67
CA PRO A 54 -23.13 -3.40 1.19
C PRO A 54 -24.17 -3.54 2.29
N LEU A 55 -23.82 -4.09 3.46
CA LEU A 55 -24.77 -4.26 4.57
C LEU A 55 -24.72 -3.12 5.59
N ALA A 56 -24.07 -1.99 5.29
CA ALA A 56 -23.88 -0.90 6.25
C ALA A 56 -25.17 -0.43 6.94
N ALA A 57 -26.27 -0.31 6.17
CA ALA A 57 -27.58 0.13 6.67
C ALA A 57 -28.42 -1.00 7.30
N GLN A 58 -27.98 -2.24 7.17
CA GLN A 58 -28.69 -3.41 7.70
C GLN A 58 -28.31 -3.67 9.16
N PRO A 59 -29.19 -4.27 9.97
CA PRO A 59 -28.87 -4.60 11.35
C PRO A 59 -27.81 -5.71 11.48
N GLN A 60 -27.70 -6.58 10.47
CA GLN A 60 -26.69 -7.65 10.43
C GLN A 60 -25.29 -7.08 10.17
N SER A 61 -24.29 -7.76 10.72
CA SER A 61 -22.88 -7.42 10.51
C SER A 61 -22.45 -7.77 9.08
N ASP A 62 -21.65 -6.87 8.49
CA ASP A 62 -20.94 -7.06 7.24
C ASP A 62 -19.52 -7.56 7.53
N MET A 63 -19.35 -8.88 7.57
CA MET A 63 -18.04 -9.49 7.83
C MET A 63 -17.01 -9.12 6.76
N GLY A 64 -17.43 -8.92 5.52
CA GLY A 64 -16.56 -8.50 4.43
C GLY A 64 -15.99 -7.11 4.68
N ALA A 65 -16.83 -6.15 5.06
CA ALA A 65 -16.41 -4.79 5.40
C ALA A 65 -15.54 -4.74 6.66
N LEU A 66 -15.89 -5.53 7.70
CA LEU A 66 -15.09 -5.63 8.92
C LEU A 66 -13.69 -6.19 8.63
N LEU A 67 -13.60 -7.31 7.91
CA LEU A 67 -12.32 -7.93 7.50
C LEU A 67 -11.50 -6.97 6.63
N TYR A 68 -12.15 -6.24 5.72
CA TYR A 68 -11.51 -5.22 4.91
C TYR A 68 -10.88 -4.13 5.80
N ALA A 69 -11.60 -3.68 6.82
CA ALA A 69 -11.12 -2.64 7.72
C ALA A 69 -10.00 -3.13 8.66
N VAL A 70 -10.16 -4.31 9.27
CA VAL A 70 -9.14 -4.92 10.15
C VAL A 70 -7.82 -5.11 9.40
N ARG A 71 -7.85 -5.49 8.12
CA ARG A 71 -6.63 -5.63 7.32
C ARG A 71 -5.99 -4.30 6.92
N ARG A 72 -6.68 -3.17 7.03
CA ARG A 72 -6.20 -1.83 6.60
C ARG A 72 -5.88 -0.89 7.75
N LEU A 73 -6.18 -1.31 8.98
CA LEU A 73 -5.89 -0.58 10.21
C LEU A 73 -4.87 -1.38 11.05
N PRO A 74 -4.04 -0.72 11.88
CA PRO A 74 -3.19 -1.43 12.83
C PRO A 74 -4.02 -2.17 13.88
N ALA A 75 -3.54 -3.30 14.41
CA ALA A 75 -4.22 -4.08 15.44
C ALA A 75 -4.62 -3.24 16.67
N ALA A 76 -3.78 -2.26 17.04
CA ALA A 76 -4.04 -1.29 18.11
C ALA A 76 -5.35 -0.49 17.95
N ILE A 77 -5.99 -0.49 16.78
CA ILE A 77 -7.30 0.17 16.59
C ILE A 77 -8.39 -0.40 17.50
N ALA A 78 -8.31 -1.68 17.88
CA ALA A 78 -9.30 -2.30 18.75
C ALA A 78 -9.38 -1.61 20.14
N SER A 79 -8.24 -1.12 20.64
CA SER A 79 -8.14 -0.42 21.92
C SER A 79 -8.09 1.11 21.81
N CYS A 80 -7.88 1.67 20.62
CA CYS A 80 -7.78 3.10 20.39
C CYS A 80 -9.14 3.74 20.03
N ARG A 81 -9.35 4.99 20.46
CA ARG A 81 -10.55 5.80 20.18
C ARG A 81 -10.22 7.14 19.56
N ARG A 82 -8.93 7.46 19.37
CA ARG A 82 -8.50 8.68 18.71
C ARG A 82 -7.52 8.37 17.58
N ILE A 83 -7.82 8.88 16.38
CA ILE A 83 -6.92 8.81 15.23
C ILE A 83 -6.57 10.24 14.80
N ILE A 84 -5.28 10.51 14.73
CA ILE A 84 -4.75 11.79 14.28
C ILE A 84 -3.97 11.58 13.00
N MET A 85 -4.47 12.15 11.91
CA MET A 85 -3.85 12.15 10.61
C MET A 85 -3.01 13.41 10.45
N GLY A 86 -1.84 13.33 9.85
CA GLY A 86 -1.08 14.53 9.52
C GLY A 86 0.01 14.28 8.50
N GLN A 87 0.47 15.33 7.84
CA GLN A 87 1.41 15.21 6.72
C GLN A 87 2.86 15.04 7.16
N SER A 88 3.24 15.46 8.37
CA SER A 88 4.64 15.44 8.80
C SER A 88 4.80 15.38 10.32
N PRO A 89 5.87 14.76 10.84
CA PRO A 89 6.15 14.77 12.28
C PRO A 89 6.24 16.17 12.88
N GLN A 90 6.74 17.16 12.14
CA GLN A 90 6.80 18.54 12.61
C GLN A 90 5.41 19.15 12.82
N GLY A 91 4.42 18.76 12.00
CA GLY A 91 3.03 19.18 12.18
C GLY A 91 2.45 18.63 13.49
N PHE A 92 2.73 17.37 13.81
CA PHE A 92 2.34 16.77 15.09
C PHE A 92 3.00 17.47 16.27
N ARG A 93 4.31 17.74 16.20
CA ARG A 93 5.02 18.50 17.24
C ARG A 93 4.43 19.90 17.43
N ALA A 94 4.15 20.61 16.34
CA ALA A 94 3.64 21.97 16.41
C ALA A 94 2.21 22.06 16.98
N VAL A 95 1.34 21.08 16.68
CA VAL A 95 -0.07 21.13 17.08
C VAL A 95 -0.38 20.36 18.36
N LEU A 96 0.37 19.29 18.66
CA LEU A 96 0.16 18.43 19.83
C LEU A 96 1.29 18.49 20.86
N GLY A 97 2.43 19.10 20.53
CA GLY A 97 3.64 18.97 21.36
C GLY A 97 4.21 17.56 21.38
N ALA A 98 3.79 16.68 20.45
CA ALA A 98 4.09 15.26 20.49
C ALA A 98 5.19 14.86 19.47
N GLU A 99 6.19 14.14 19.97
CA GLU A 99 7.20 13.47 19.17
C GLU A 99 6.71 12.10 18.69
N ILE A 100 5.85 12.07 17.66
CA ILE A 100 5.27 10.80 17.19
C ILE A 100 6.31 9.78 16.71
N LEU A 101 7.53 10.20 16.37
CA LEU A 101 8.61 9.27 15.98
C LEU A 101 9.19 8.49 17.17
N SER A 102 8.92 8.91 18.42
CA SER A 102 9.29 8.18 19.63
C SER A 102 8.18 7.27 20.15
N TRP A 103 7.02 7.24 19.48
CA TRP A 103 5.91 6.35 19.78
C TRP A 103 6.12 4.98 19.12
N ASP A 104 5.31 3.99 19.51
CA ASP A 104 5.43 2.64 18.99
C ASP A 104 5.01 2.57 17.53
N ALA A 105 5.94 2.23 16.64
CA ALA A 105 5.64 2.10 15.22
C ALA A 105 4.80 0.83 14.97
N VAL A 106 3.58 1.02 14.48
CA VAL A 106 2.64 -0.07 14.18
C VAL A 106 2.33 -0.13 12.69
N LYS A 107 1.84 -1.28 12.20
CA LYS A 107 1.58 -1.49 10.77
C LYS A 107 0.22 -2.12 10.54
N ALA A 108 -0.37 -1.79 9.39
CA ALA A 108 -1.56 -2.47 8.88
C ALA A 108 -1.17 -3.56 7.86
N PRO A 109 -1.87 -4.72 7.81
CA PRO A 109 -1.52 -5.82 6.92
C PRO A 109 -1.57 -5.51 5.41
N ALA A 110 -2.58 -4.78 4.93
CA ALA A 110 -2.90 -4.66 3.51
C ALA A 110 -2.65 -3.28 2.89
N ARG A 111 -2.54 -2.21 3.71
CA ARG A 111 -2.31 -0.84 3.23
C ARG A 111 -1.16 -0.19 3.99
N ARG A 112 -0.07 0.10 3.28
CA ARG A 112 1.15 0.69 3.84
C ARG A 112 0.92 2.16 4.15
N ARG A 113 0.95 2.51 5.43
CA ARG A 113 1.02 3.86 5.99
C ARG A 113 1.90 3.80 7.23
N ARG A 114 2.54 4.92 7.58
CA ARG A 114 3.32 5.00 8.83
C ARG A 114 2.38 5.34 9.98
N TRP A 115 2.16 4.36 10.83
CA TRP A 115 1.35 4.50 12.04
C TRP A 115 2.22 4.49 13.29
N TYR A 116 1.79 5.23 14.29
CA TYR A 116 2.44 5.36 15.58
C TYR A 116 1.38 5.29 16.68
N HIS A 117 1.59 4.45 17.69
CA HIS A 117 0.69 4.29 18.83
C HIS A 117 1.32 4.89 20.09
N ASP A 118 0.55 5.69 20.83
CA ASP A 118 1.00 6.36 22.05
C ASP A 118 1.12 5.44 23.28
N GLY A 119 0.95 4.12 23.10
CA GLY A 119 0.85 3.13 24.18
C GLY A 119 -0.44 3.24 24.99
N LYS A 120 -1.37 4.12 24.60
CA LYS A 120 -2.63 4.39 25.29
C LYS A 120 -3.79 4.26 24.31
N ASN A 121 -4.34 5.39 23.85
CA ASN A 121 -5.63 5.46 23.15
C ASN A 121 -5.54 6.19 21.80
N THR A 122 -4.34 6.61 21.38
CA THR A 122 -4.15 7.46 20.21
C THR A 122 -3.29 6.77 19.16
N LEU A 123 -3.81 6.73 17.94
CA LEU A 123 -3.06 6.40 16.74
C LEU A 123 -2.74 7.67 15.97
N ALA A 124 -1.46 7.94 15.74
CA ALA A 124 -1.00 8.92 14.78
C ALA A 124 -0.69 8.23 13.45
N VAL A 125 -1.08 8.84 12.34
CA VAL A 125 -0.77 8.34 11.00
C VAL A 125 -0.23 9.47 10.12
N LEU A 126 0.88 9.18 9.44
CA LEU A 126 1.39 10.05 8.40
C LEU A 126 0.66 9.77 7.08
N ILE A 127 0.07 10.81 6.50
CA ILE A 127 -0.63 10.76 5.22
C ILE A 127 0.23 11.32 4.10
N ALA A 128 0.34 10.59 2.99
CA ALA A 128 1.15 10.97 1.84
C ALA A 128 0.35 11.76 0.80
N SER A 129 -0.97 11.57 0.76
CA SER A 129 -1.85 12.21 -0.22
C SER A 129 -3.32 12.25 0.23
N LYS A 130 -4.18 12.95 -0.53
CA LYS A 130 -5.62 12.96 -0.28
C LYS A 130 -6.23 11.56 -0.38
N SER A 131 -5.77 10.74 -1.33
CA SER A 131 -6.24 9.37 -1.49
C SER A 131 -6.00 8.49 -0.25
N ASP A 132 -5.07 8.86 0.64
CA ASP A 132 -4.92 8.17 1.92
C ASP A 132 -6.06 8.48 2.88
N ILE A 133 -6.55 9.72 2.91
CA ILE A 133 -7.74 10.14 3.66
C ILE A 133 -8.98 9.48 3.07
N ASP A 134 -9.10 9.52 1.74
CA ASP A 134 -10.26 8.97 1.02
C ASP A 134 -10.39 7.44 1.21
N ASP A 135 -9.29 6.74 1.50
CA ASP A 135 -9.30 5.32 1.88
C ASP A 135 -9.46 5.13 3.40
N LEU A 136 -8.81 5.95 4.23
CA LEU A 136 -8.80 5.77 5.69
C LEU A 136 -10.14 6.11 6.34
N VAL A 137 -10.74 7.26 5.99
CA VAL A 137 -11.99 7.72 6.62
C VAL A 137 -13.13 6.71 6.44
N PRO A 138 -13.46 6.23 5.22
CA PRO A 138 -14.52 5.24 5.06
C PRO A 138 -14.18 3.92 5.75
N THR A 139 -12.90 3.53 5.79
CA THR A 139 -12.45 2.32 6.48
C THR A 139 -12.70 2.40 7.99
N VAL A 140 -12.41 3.55 8.61
CA VAL A 140 -12.66 3.76 10.05
C VAL A 140 -14.16 3.85 10.34
N VAL A 141 -14.94 4.50 9.47
CA VAL A 141 -16.40 4.55 9.61
C VAL A 141 -17.00 3.14 9.53
N ALA A 142 -16.60 2.34 8.55
CA ALA A 142 -17.03 0.94 8.42
C ALA A 142 -16.64 0.12 9.66
N PHE A 143 -15.40 0.26 10.15
CA PHE A 143 -14.96 -0.41 11.38
C PHE A 143 -15.84 -0.06 12.59
N GLN A 144 -16.17 1.22 12.79
CA GLN A 144 -17.04 1.62 13.91
C GLN A 144 -18.46 1.07 13.76
N ILE A 145 -19.05 1.15 12.56
CA ILE A 145 -20.39 0.63 12.30
C ILE A 145 -20.44 -0.86 12.63
N GLU A 146 -19.49 -1.63 12.10
CA GLU A 146 -19.47 -3.08 12.26
C GLU A 146 -19.12 -3.51 13.68
N TRP A 147 -18.23 -2.81 14.37
CA TRP A 147 -18.01 -3.00 15.81
C TRP A 147 -19.31 -2.80 16.59
N ASN A 148 -20.07 -1.74 16.31
CA ASN A 148 -21.28 -1.42 17.07
C ASN A 148 -22.46 -2.34 16.72
N LYS A 149 -22.47 -2.96 15.54
CA LYS A 149 -23.40 -4.06 15.23
C LYS A 149 -23.03 -5.32 16.01
N LEU A 150 -21.77 -5.71 16.01
CA LEU A 150 -21.29 -6.85 16.80
C LEU A 150 -21.51 -6.63 18.30
N HIS A 151 -21.25 -5.43 18.83
CA HIS A 151 -21.51 -5.08 20.23
C HIS A 151 -22.96 -5.41 20.60
N ARG A 152 -23.93 -4.98 19.78
CA ARG A 152 -25.36 -5.24 19.99
C ARG A 152 -25.69 -6.72 19.89
N ALA A 153 -25.14 -7.42 18.89
CA ALA A 153 -25.38 -8.84 18.69
C ALA A 153 -24.83 -9.72 19.83
N LEU A 154 -23.72 -9.30 20.46
CA LEU A 154 -23.02 -10.09 21.47
C LEU A 154 -23.55 -9.93 22.91
N GLN A 155 -24.49 -9.00 23.18
CA GLN A 155 -24.94 -8.71 24.55
C GLN A 155 -25.49 -9.95 25.27
N GLU A 156 -26.39 -10.68 24.61
CA GLU A 156 -27.15 -11.79 25.22
C GLU A 156 -26.55 -13.18 24.97
N VAL A 157 -25.35 -13.27 24.37
CA VAL A 157 -24.71 -14.56 24.02
C VAL A 157 -23.38 -14.76 24.73
N GLY A 158 -23.01 -16.01 24.99
CA GLY A 158 -21.66 -16.34 25.45
C GLY A 158 -20.59 -15.97 24.42
N LEU A 159 -19.34 -15.82 24.86
CA LEU A 159 -18.19 -15.62 23.97
C LEU A 159 -17.57 -16.96 23.54
N SER A 160 -18.35 -18.05 23.55
CA SER A 160 -17.91 -19.29 22.91
C SER A 160 -17.81 -19.05 21.41
N ASP A 161 -16.90 -19.77 20.73
CA ASP A 161 -16.60 -19.51 19.32
C ASP A 161 -17.84 -19.69 18.44
N GLU A 162 -18.68 -20.68 18.74
CA GLU A 162 -19.90 -20.94 17.99
C GLU A 162 -21.01 -19.92 18.29
N ASP A 163 -21.24 -19.58 19.57
CA ASP A 163 -22.29 -18.62 19.94
C ASP A 163 -21.98 -17.22 19.38
N ALA A 164 -20.73 -16.77 19.54
CA ALA A 164 -20.29 -15.47 19.04
C ALA A 164 -20.34 -15.40 17.52
N ARG A 165 -19.94 -16.47 16.82
CA ARG A 165 -20.02 -16.55 15.35
C ARG A 165 -21.45 -16.51 14.85
N GLN A 166 -22.35 -17.27 15.48
CA GLN A 166 -23.77 -17.27 15.12
C GLN A 166 -24.41 -15.89 15.37
N ALA A 167 -24.15 -15.27 16.51
CA ALA A 167 -24.63 -13.93 16.82
C ALA A 167 -24.09 -12.87 15.84
N ALA A 168 -22.82 -12.98 15.45
CA ALA A 168 -22.23 -12.11 14.44
C ALA A 168 -22.83 -12.28 13.04
N GLY A 169 -23.56 -13.36 12.77
CA GLY A 169 -24.04 -13.72 11.44
C GLY A 169 -22.91 -14.12 10.49
N ALA A 170 -21.77 -14.56 11.02
CA ALA A 170 -20.57 -14.84 10.24
C ALA A 170 -20.55 -16.27 9.69
N THR A 171 -20.10 -16.43 8.44
CA THR A 171 -19.81 -17.75 7.89
C THR A 171 -18.59 -18.37 8.60
N PRO A 172 -18.43 -19.71 8.59
CA PRO A 172 -17.24 -20.34 9.15
C PRO A 172 -15.92 -19.86 8.51
N ASP A 173 -15.95 -19.48 7.24
CA ASP A 173 -14.79 -18.97 6.52
C ASP A 173 -14.43 -17.54 6.96
N ASP A 174 -15.43 -16.65 7.05
CA ASP A 174 -15.22 -15.28 7.51
C ASP A 174 -14.72 -15.22 8.95
N TRP A 175 -15.27 -16.07 9.82
CA TRP A 175 -14.85 -16.16 11.21
C TRP A 175 -13.41 -16.63 11.35
N ARG A 176 -13.01 -17.66 10.57
CA ARG A 176 -11.62 -18.13 10.51
C ARG A 176 -10.68 -17.01 10.05
N ARG A 177 -11.03 -16.29 8.99
CA ARG A 177 -10.25 -15.15 8.47
C ARG A 177 -10.13 -14.02 9.51
N LEU A 178 -11.18 -13.77 10.30
CA LEU A 178 -11.15 -12.76 11.36
C LEU A 178 -10.19 -13.17 12.48
N ARG A 179 -10.23 -14.45 12.86
CA ARG A 179 -9.29 -15.05 13.82
C ARG A 179 -7.85 -14.99 13.31
N GLU A 180 -7.60 -15.31 12.05
CA GLU A 180 -6.28 -15.15 11.43
C GLU A 180 -5.82 -13.69 11.40
N ALA A 181 -6.73 -12.75 11.17
CA ALA A 181 -6.41 -11.32 11.09
C ALA A 181 -6.09 -10.69 12.45
N TRP A 182 -6.78 -11.10 13.52
CA TRP A 182 -6.50 -10.65 14.90
C TRP A 182 -5.46 -11.49 15.63
N GLY A 183 -5.21 -12.73 15.19
CA GLY A 183 -4.23 -13.61 15.81
C GLY A 183 -4.55 -13.89 17.28
N GLU A 184 -3.55 -13.71 18.14
CA GLU A 184 -3.64 -13.95 19.58
C GLU A 184 -4.62 -13.00 20.30
N ASP A 185 -4.88 -11.82 19.71
CA ASP A 185 -5.78 -10.81 20.29
C ASP A 185 -7.27 -11.09 20.00
N PHE A 186 -7.61 -12.17 19.28
CA PHE A 186 -8.99 -12.42 18.84
C PHE A 186 -10.01 -12.44 19.99
N ASP A 187 -9.75 -13.24 21.03
CA ASP A 187 -10.68 -13.41 22.15
C ASP A 187 -10.77 -12.11 22.98
N ALA A 188 -9.64 -11.39 23.13
CA ALA A 188 -9.60 -10.09 23.80
C ALA A 188 -10.41 -9.03 23.05
N ASN A 189 -10.34 -9.03 21.72
CA ASN A 189 -11.10 -8.14 20.86
C ASN A 189 -12.61 -8.42 20.95
N LEU A 190 -13.03 -9.69 20.94
CA LEU A 190 -14.44 -10.05 21.14
C LEU A 190 -14.96 -9.60 22.51
N ALA A 191 -14.16 -9.79 23.57
CA ALA A 191 -14.51 -9.32 24.90
C ALA A 191 -14.65 -7.79 24.94
N ALA A 192 -13.74 -7.07 24.28
CA ALA A 192 -13.81 -5.61 24.17
C ALA A 192 -15.05 -5.13 23.38
N ILE A 193 -15.37 -5.81 22.27
CA ILE A 193 -16.58 -5.53 21.48
C ILE A 193 -17.83 -5.73 22.33
N LYS A 194 -17.92 -6.84 23.06
CA LYS A 194 -19.08 -7.09 23.92
C LYS A 194 -19.20 -6.05 25.04
N ARG A 195 -18.09 -5.60 25.61
CA ARG A 195 -18.08 -4.67 26.73
C ARG A 195 -18.47 -3.24 26.33
N ASP A 196 -17.87 -2.71 25.26
CA ASP A 196 -17.98 -1.28 24.92
C ASP A 196 -18.36 -1.05 23.46
N GLU A 197 -19.23 -0.07 23.22
CA GLU A 197 -19.37 0.53 21.90
C GLU A 197 -18.07 1.20 21.44
N CYS A 198 -17.81 1.15 20.14
CA CYS A 198 -16.74 1.87 19.50
C CYS A 198 -17.19 3.30 19.18
N ARG A 199 -16.41 4.27 19.69
CA ARG A 199 -16.63 5.70 19.49
C ARG A 199 -15.29 6.35 19.15
N ILE A 200 -14.97 6.38 17.87
CA ILE A 200 -13.71 6.94 17.36
C ILE A 200 -13.89 8.42 17.06
N VAL A 201 -12.84 9.19 17.35
CA VAL A 201 -12.69 10.57 16.87
C VAL A 201 -11.50 10.68 15.92
N LEU A 202 -11.65 11.50 14.89
CA LEU A 202 -10.64 11.79 13.88
C LEU A 202 -10.16 13.23 14.04
N ARG A 203 -8.87 13.47 13.80
CA ARG A 203 -8.32 14.82 13.66
C ARG A 203 -7.36 14.86 12.48
N LEU A 204 -7.41 15.92 11.67
CA LEU A 204 -6.45 16.16 10.60
C LEU A 204 -5.55 17.35 10.95
N ILE A 205 -4.24 17.12 10.98
CA ILE A 205 -3.20 18.12 11.26
C ILE A 205 -2.45 18.41 9.96
N GLY A 206 -2.77 19.55 9.35
CA GLY A 206 -2.20 19.90 8.06
C GLY A 206 -2.75 18.97 6.98
N GLY A 207 -3.67 19.49 6.18
CA GLY A 207 -4.30 18.79 5.06
C GLY A 207 -4.23 19.61 3.78
N SER A 208 -3.14 20.36 3.57
CA SER A 208 -3.01 21.27 2.43
C SER A 208 -2.26 20.60 1.27
N HIS A 209 -2.63 20.94 0.04
CA HIS A 209 -1.87 20.51 -1.16
C HIS A 209 -0.39 20.91 -1.08
N LEU A 210 -0.08 22.08 -0.51
CA LEU A 210 1.29 22.55 -0.27
C LEU A 210 2.09 21.60 0.64
N GLY A 211 1.43 20.99 1.62
CA GLY A 211 2.07 20.02 2.52
C GLY A 211 2.51 18.74 1.80
N TYR A 212 1.70 18.23 0.88
CA TYR A 212 2.06 17.05 0.07
C TYR A 212 3.22 17.36 -0.89
N ALA A 213 3.18 18.49 -1.59
CA ALA A 213 4.28 18.93 -2.46
C ALA A 213 5.60 19.10 -1.67
N ARG A 214 5.54 19.71 -0.48
CA ARG A 214 6.71 19.84 0.40
C ARG A 214 7.26 18.49 0.85
N ASN A 215 6.39 17.50 1.10
CA ASN A 215 6.83 16.15 1.46
C ASN A 215 7.53 15.45 0.28
N ALA A 216 6.99 15.58 -0.94
CA ALA A 216 7.64 15.05 -2.13
C ALA A 216 9.01 15.70 -2.37
N SER A 217 9.11 17.03 -2.20
CA SER A 217 10.38 17.75 -2.25
C SER A 217 11.41 17.24 -1.24
N ARG A 218 11.01 17.01 0.01
CA ARG A 218 11.89 16.41 1.03
C ARG A 218 12.29 14.97 0.71
N TRP A 219 11.37 14.19 0.16
CA TRP A 219 11.63 12.83 -0.31
C TRP A 219 12.65 12.80 -1.45
N TRP A 220 12.64 13.81 -2.33
CA TRP A 220 13.58 13.92 -3.44
C TRP A 220 15.02 14.23 -3.01
N MET A 221 15.22 14.98 -1.92
CA MET A 221 16.56 15.39 -1.46
C MET A 221 17.60 14.25 -1.38
N PRO A 222 17.33 13.12 -0.70
CA PRO A 222 18.28 12.00 -0.68
C PRO A 222 18.44 11.31 -2.03
N VAL A 223 17.42 11.34 -2.90
CA VAL A 223 17.52 10.80 -4.27
C VAL A 223 18.45 11.68 -5.11
N ALA A 224 18.29 12.99 -5.05
CA ALA A 224 19.16 13.96 -5.72
C ALA A 224 20.62 13.82 -5.26
N ALA A 225 20.85 13.66 -3.94
CA ALA A 225 22.19 13.42 -3.42
C ALA A 225 22.80 12.11 -3.97
N ALA A 226 22.03 11.03 -4.04
CA ALA A 226 22.49 9.78 -4.63
C ALA A 226 22.77 9.90 -6.15
N MET A 227 22.01 10.74 -6.86
CA MET A 227 22.27 11.06 -8.27
C MET A 227 23.56 11.85 -8.43
N ASP A 228 23.83 12.82 -7.55
CA ASP A 228 25.09 13.58 -7.54
C ASP A 228 26.30 12.67 -7.36
N ASP A 229 26.24 11.78 -6.36
CA ASP A 229 27.31 10.82 -6.07
C ASP A 229 27.58 9.88 -7.26
N LEU A 230 26.57 9.63 -8.09
CA LEU A 230 26.70 8.82 -9.29
C LEU A 230 27.16 9.60 -10.52
N GLY A 231 27.18 10.93 -10.46
CA GLY A 231 27.42 11.81 -11.62
C GLY A 231 26.21 11.94 -12.55
N ALA A 232 25.01 11.71 -12.03
CA ALA A 232 23.77 11.60 -12.80
C ALA A 232 22.83 12.82 -12.65
N ARG A 233 23.29 13.93 -12.06
CA ARG A 233 22.44 15.12 -11.80
C ARG A 233 21.69 15.62 -13.04
N ASP A 234 22.41 15.73 -14.16
CA ASP A 234 21.89 16.24 -15.43
C ASP A 234 21.54 15.11 -16.41
N ALA A 235 21.59 13.85 -15.95
CA ALA A 235 21.30 12.69 -16.76
C ALA A 235 19.85 12.72 -17.28
N PRO A 236 19.60 12.32 -18.53
CA PRO A 236 18.28 11.91 -18.98
C PRO A 236 17.68 10.86 -18.03
N ILE A 237 16.50 11.14 -17.45
CA ILE A 237 15.85 10.24 -16.50
C ILE A 237 14.80 9.38 -17.20
N TYR A 238 14.92 8.06 -17.04
CA TYR A 238 13.81 7.13 -17.20
C TYR A 238 13.16 6.91 -15.84
N PHE A 239 12.01 7.51 -15.62
CA PHE A 239 11.23 7.32 -14.40
C PHE A 239 10.50 5.98 -14.47
N VAL A 240 10.66 5.16 -13.44
CA VAL A 240 9.98 3.88 -13.31
C VAL A 240 9.23 3.82 -11.98
N SER A 241 7.95 3.49 -12.02
CA SER A 241 7.18 3.13 -10.84
C SER A 241 6.95 1.62 -10.86
N SER A 242 7.70 0.88 -10.05
CA SER A 242 7.65 -0.59 -10.00
C SER A 242 8.00 -1.13 -8.61
N ASN A 243 7.91 -2.44 -8.41
CA ASN A 243 8.40 -3.03 -7.16
C ASN A 243 9.94 -2.89 -7.08
N ALA A 244 10.47 -2.57 -5.91
CA ALA A 244 11.93 -2.38 -5.72
C ALA A 244 12.81 -3.57 -6.12
N HIS A 245 12.27 -4.79 -6.21
CA HIS A 245 13.03 -5.97 -6.64
C HIS A 245 13.01 -6.20 -8.16
N SER A 246 12.03 -5.64 -8.88
CA SER A 246 11.78 -5.99 -10.29
C SER A 246 12.96 -5.64 -11.19
N LEU A 247 13.41 -4.38 -11.17
CA LEU A 247 14.53 -3.94 -12.00
C LEU A 247 15.85 -4.56 -11.56
N VAL A 248 16.09 -4.66 -10.26
CA VAL A 248 17.32 -5.23 -9.72
C VAL A 248 17.49 -6.68 -10.18
N ASN A 249 16.44 -7.49 -10.10
CA ASN A 249 16.48 -8.89 -10.54
C ASN A 249 16.91 -9.01 -12.01
N VAL A 250 16.40 -8.09 -12.84
CA VAL A 250 16.66 -8.07 -14.29
C VAL A 250 18.05 -7.50 -14.62
N LEU A 251 18.49 -6.43 -13.94
CA LEU A 251 19.68 -5.67 -14.36
C LEU A 251 21.00 -6.10 -13.70
N THR A 252 20.94 -6.85 -12.59
CA THR A 252 22.16 -7.13 -11.78
C THR A 252 22.67 -8.56 -11.89
N GLY A 253 21.82 -9.49 -12.34
CA GLY A 253 22.15 -10.90 -12.39
C GLY A 253 22.43 -11.54 -11.03
N VAL A 254 22.14 -10.88 -9.91
CA VAL A 254 22.44 -11.35 -8.54
C VAL A 254 21.95 -12.78 -8.33
N ALA A 255 20.68 -13.06 -8.65
CA ALA A 255 20.09 -14.39 -8.46
C ALA A 255 20.79 -15.50 -9.26
N ARG A 256 21.35 -15.18 -10.45
CA ARG A 256 22.11 -16.16 -11.25
C ARG A 256 23.48 -16.48 -10.64
N ARG A 257 24.10 -15.50 -9.97
CA ARG A 257 25.41 -15.67 -9.31
C ARG A 257 25.33 -16.52 -8.04
N ILE A 258 24.14 -16.64 -7.44
CA ILE A 258 23.88 -17.46 -6.24
C ILE A 258 22.87 -18.60 -6.52
N GLU A 259 22.80 -19.08 -7.76
CA GLU A 259 21.81 -20.09 -8.15
C GLU A 259 21.93 -21.37 -7.32
N ASN A 260 23.16 -21.82 -7.05
CA ASN A 260 23.39 -23.04 -6.26
C ASN A 260 22.85 -22.88 -4.83
N GLU A 261 23.12 -21.74 -4.20
CA GLU A 261 22.61 -21.42 -2.86
C GLU A 261 21.07 -21.36 -2.84
N ILE A 262 20.46 -20.84 -3.90
CA ILE A 262 18.99 -20.83 -4.05
C ILE A 262 18.44 -22.25 -4.16
N VAL A 263 19.01 -23.08 -5.05
CA VAL A 263 18.55 -24.46 -5.25
C VAL A 263 18.70 -25.28 -3.98
N ASP A 264 19.84 -25.18 -3.30
CA ASP A 264 20.12 -25.88 -2.05
C ASP A 264 19.19 -25.45 -0.91
N TRP A 265 18.94 -24.14 -0.78
CA TRP A 265 18.05 -23.60 0.25
C TRP A 265 16.62 -24.07 0.01
N ILE A 266 16.08 -23.85 -1.19
CA ILE A 266 14.70 -24.20 -1.52
C ILE A 266 14.46 -25.71 -1.39
N GLY A 267 15.41 -26.54 -1.82
CA GLY A 267 15.31 -28.00 -1.66
C GLY A 267 15.15 -28.48 -0.21
N ARG A 268 15.56 -27.65 0.77
CA ARG A 268 15.46 -27.95 2.21
C ARG A 268 14.32 -27.20 2.89
N SER A 269 13.96 -26.01 2.42
CA SER A 269 13.05 -25.09 3.12
C SER A 269 11.64 -25.02 2.53
N ASP A 270 11.45 -25.32 1.24
CA ASP A 270 10.18 -25.08 0.54
C ASP A 270 9.90 -26.20 -0.48
N ARG A 271 9.09 -27.18 -0.06
CA ARG A 271 8.76 -28.37 -0.87
C ARG A 271 7.89 -28.01 -2.07
N ASP A 272 7.05 -26.99 -1.97
CA ASP A 272 6.16 -26.59 -3.06
C ASP A 272 6.96 -25.90 -4.16
N LEU A 273 7.85 -24.98 -3.79
CA LEU A 273 8.71 -24.30 -4.75
C LEU A 273 9.75 -25.25 -5.36
N ASP A 274 10.26 -26.25 -4.62
CA ASP A 274 11.11 -27.31 -5.17
C ASP A 274 10.34 -28.20 -6.14
N THR A 275 9.06 -28.48 -5.87
CA THR A 275 8.20 -29.22 -6.79
C THR A 275 8.03 -28.47 -8.11
N GLU A 276 7.82 -27.15 -8.06
CA GLU A 276 7.76 -26.31 -9.25
C GLU A 276 9.10 -26.28 -10.01
N ARG A 277 10.23 -26.25 -9.31
CA ARG A 277 11.57 -26.37 -9.92
C ARG A 277 11.70 -27.65 -10.75
N ARG A 278 11.31 -28.80 -10.18
CA ARG A 278 11.38 -30.11 -10.85
C ARG A 278 10.48 -30.17 -12.08
N LYS A 279 9.28 -29.58 -12.00
CA LYS A 279 8.38 -29.47 -13.17
C LYS A 279 9.01 -28.64 -14.28
N LEU A 280 9.68 -27.54 -13.94
CA LEU A 280 10.40 -26.69 -14.90
C LEU A 280 11.55 -27.43 -15.58
N GLU A 281 12.39 -28.12 -14.81
CA GLU A 281 13.52 -28.89 -15.34
C GLU A 281 13.08 -30.07 -16.22
N ALA A 282 11.92 -30.66 -15.92
CA ALA A 282 11.32 -31.71 -16.72
C ALA A 282 10.55 -31.19 -17.96
N GLY A 283 10.47 -29.87 -18.17
CA GLY A 283 9.71 -29.28 -19.29
C GLY A 283 8.19 -29.36 -19.14
N HIS A 284 7.68 -29.69 -17.95
CA HIS A 284 6.25 -29.78 -17.66
C HIS A 284 5.60 -28.43 -17.31
N SER A 285 6.39 -27.36 -17.21
CA SER A 285 5.91 -26.01 -16.95
C SER A 285 6.45 -25.03 -17.99
N ARG A 286 5.59 -24.13 -18.45
CA ARG A 286 5.95 -23.02 -19.33
C ARG A 286 6.48 -21.79 -18.57
N ALA A 287 6.53 -21.85 -17.24
CA ALA A 287 7.02 -20.74 -16.45
C ALA A 287 8.53 -20.51 -16.68
N SER A 288 9.00 -19.30 -16.43
CA SER A 288 10.41 -18.95 -16.64
C SER A 288 11.27 -19.41 -15.47
N ARG A 289 12.40 -20.07 -15.78
CA ARG A 289 13.44 -20.41 -14.79
C ARG A 289 13.99 -19.18 -14.07
N GLN A 290 14.14 -18.06 -14.77
CA GLN A 290 14.57 -16.79 -14.17
C GLN A 290 13.55 -16.29 -13.14
N ASN A 291 12.26 -16.41 -13.41
CA ASN A 291 11.23 -16.04 -12.43
C ASN A 291 11.29 -16.93 -11.19
N TRP A 292 11.52 -18.25 -11.37
CA TRP A 292 11.73 -19.17 -10.26
C TRP A 292 12.97 -18.77 -9.43
N LEU A 293 14.09 -18.46 -10.08
CA LEU A 293 15.32 -17.98 -9.42
C LEU A 293 15.08 -16.69 -8.64
N TYR A 294 14.39 -15.72 -9.22
CA TYR A 294 14.08 -14.45 -8.55
C TYR A 294 13.20 -14.63 -7.32
N TYR A 295 12.22 -15.52 -7.41
CA TYR A 295 11.36 -15.84 -6.28
C TYR A 295 12.15 -16.57 -5.18
N GLY A 296 12.97 -17.55 -5.54
CA GLY A 296 13.81 -18.30 -4.59
C GLY A 296 14.90 -17.44 -3.93
N ALA A 297 15.52 -16.53 -4.67
CA ALA A 297 16.53 -15.59 -4.16
C ALA A 297 16.00 -14.77 -2.97
N ARG A 298 14.71 -14.38 -3.01
CA ARG A 298 14.07 -13.68 -1.90
C ARG A 298 14.11 -14.50 -0.62
N GLN A 299 13.81 -15.80 -0.67
CA GLN A 299 13.85 -16.65 0.52
C GLN A 299 15.26 -16.76 1.09
N VAL A 300 16.28 -16.86 0.22
CA VAL A 300 17.68 -16.89 0.65
C VAL A 300 18.05 -15.59 1.37
N PHE A 301 17.72 -14.44 0.78
CA PHE A 301 18.01 -13.15 1.41
C PHE A 301 17.19 -12.89 2.68
N ASP A 302 16.01 -13.50 2.86
CA ASP A 302 15.15 -13.24 4.01
C ASP A 302 15.40 -14.20 5.19
N ALA A 303 15.61 -15.48 4.89
CA ALA A 303 15.52 -16.55 5.88
C ALA A 303 16.76 -17.47 5.96
N SER A 304 17.70 -17.41 5.01
CA SER A 304 18.88 -18.28 5.09
C SER A 304 19.82 -17.89 6.25
N PRO A 305 20.60 -18.86 6.80
CA PRO A 305 21.61 -18.57 7.81
C PRO A 305 22.66 -17.55 7.36
N ASP A 306 22.97 -17.56 6.05
CA ASP A 306 23.99 -16.70 5.43
C ASP A 306 23.44 -15.33 4.99
N ARG A 307 22.18 -15.01 5.31
CA ARG A 307 21.46 -13.84 4.78
C ARG A 307 22.21 -12.52 4.96
N ASP A 308 22.88 -12.32 6.09
CA ASP A 308 23.53 -11.04 6.39
C ASP A 308 24.80 -10.85 5.54
N ARG A 309 25.56 -11.93 5.35
CA ARG A 309 26.71 -11.98 4.42
C ARG A 309 26.25 -11.73 2.99
N LEU A 310 25.20 -12.43 2.55
CA LEU A 310 24.68 -12.34 1.18
C LEU A 310 24.05 -10.97 0.89
N ARG A 311 23.33 -10.37 1.85
CA ARG A 311 22.78 -9.01 1.73
C ARG A 311 23.88 -7.96 1.62
N LYS A 312 24.94 -8.08 2.42
CA LYS A 312 26.10 -7.19 2.35
C LYS A 312 26.80 -7.29 0.98
N TRP A 313 27.10 -8.51 0.56
CA TRP A 313 27.71 -8.77 -0.76
C TRP A 313 26.85 -8.22 -1.91
N ARG A 314 25.53 -8.45 -1.87
CA ARG A 314 24.59 -7.92 -2.85
C ARG A 314 24.62 -6.39 -2.91
N ALA A 315 24.58 -5.72 -1.76
CA ALA A 315 24.61 -4.27 -1.70
C ALA A 315 25.92 -3.68 -2.26
N GLU A 316 27.06 -4.33 -1.97
CA GLU A 316 28.37 -3.95 -2.53
C GLU A 316 28.42 -4.13 -4.05
N LEU A 317 27.92 -5.26 -4.56
CA LEU A 317 27.84 -5.53 -6.00
C LEU A 317 26.94 -4.52 -6.72
N GLU A 318 25.74 -4.28 -6.19
CA GLU A 318 24.79 -3.30 -6.72
C GLU A 318 25.41 -1.89 -6.73
N ALA A 319 26.09 -1.51 -5.64
CA ALA A 319 26.74 -0.22 -5.54
C ALA A 319 27.89 -0.05 -6.55
N ALA A 320 28.69 -1.09 -6.77
CA ALA A 320 29.76 -1.12 -7.76
C ALA A 320 29.21 -0.97 -9.19
N ASN A 321 28.03 -1.54 -9.47
CA ASN A 321 27.35 -1.47 -10.77
C ASN A 321 26.48 -0.20 -10.92
N GLY A 322 26.76 0.86 -10.16
CA GLY A 322 26.10 2.16 -10.29
C GLY A 322 24.65 2.19 -9.81
N ILE A 323 24.26 1.28 -8.92
CA ILE A 323 22.92 1.25 -8.31
C ILE A 323 23.00 1.86 -6.91
N ARG A 324 22.03 2.70 -6.56
CA ARG A 324 21.87 3.26 -5.21
C ARG A 324 20.46 2.98 -4.73
N HIS A 325 20.34 2.47 -3.51
CA HIS A 325 19.07 2.22 -2.85
C HIS A 325 18.85 3.32 -1.81
N ILE A 326 17.71 4.00 -1.89
CA ILE A 326 17.32 5.09 -1.00
C ILE A 326 16.10 4.62 -0.21
N ALA A 327 16.28 4.46 1.10
CA ALA A 327 15.18 4.09 1.98
C ALA A 327 14.17 5.25 2.11
N ALA A 328 12.90 4.93 2.29
CA ALA A 328 11.92 5.92 2.73
C ALA A 328 12.23 6.33 4.17
N VAL A 329 12.60 7.60 4.44
CA VAL A 329 12.93 8.06 5.79
C VAL A 329 12.20 9.36 6.10
N GLY A 330 11.53 9.41 7.27
CA GLY A 330 11.16 10.64 7.95
C GLY A 330 10.14 11.57 7.26
N THR A 331 9.58 11.18 6.11
CA THR A 331 8.58 11.96 5.37
C THR A 331 7.21 11.29 5.39
N GLY A 332 6.15 12.07 5.09
CA GLY A 332 4.81 11.51 4.86
C GLY A 332 4.75 10.57 3.64
N VAL A 333 5.70 10.69 2.71
CA VAL A 333 5.87 9.77 1.57
C VAL A 333 6.63 8.53 2.04
N ASP A 334 5.97 7.36 1.97
CA ASP A 334 6.53 6.05 2.34
C ASP A 334 6.87 5.21 1.10
N SER A 335 7.68 5.77 0.20
CA SER A 335 8.15 5.10 -1.02
C SER A 335 9.67 5.11 -1.06
N ALA A 336 10.29 3.93 -1.12
CA ALA A 336 11.73 3.83 -1.34
C ALA A 336 12.04 4.17 -2.80
N ALA A 337 13.26 4.60 -3.08
CA ALA A 337 13.72 4.89 -4.43
C ALA A 337 15.00 4.12 -4.76
N GLN A 338 15.27 3.94 -6.04
CA GLN A 338 16.51 3.39 -6.54
C GLN A 338 16.97 4.22 -7.73
N VAL A 339 18.27 4.48 -7.80
CA VAL A 339 18.89 5.15 -8.95
C VAL A 339 19.82 4.14 -9.61
N PHE A 340 19.72 3.99 -10.93
CA PHE A 340 20.59 3.11 -11.74
C PHE A 340 21.27 3.96 -12.81
N MET A 341 22.59 4.04 -12.78
CA MET A 341 23.35 4.68 -13.86
C MET A 341 23.60 3.66 -14.99
N LEU A 342 23.05 3.88 -16.18
CA LEU A 342 23.08 2.87 -17.25
C LEU A 342 24.51 2.50 -17.67
N SER A 343 25.39 3.49 -17.81
CA SER A 343 26.79 3.27 -18.18
C SER A 343 27.61 2.46 -17.18
N LYS A 344 27.11 2.22 -15.97
CA LYS A 344 27.78 1.42 -14.94
C LYS A 344 27.23 0.00 -14.82
N LEU A 345 26.17 -0.35 -15.56
CA LEU A 345 25.61 -1.69 -15.55
C LEU A 345 26.53 -2.68 -16.28
N ASP A 346 26.57 -3.92 -15.78
CA ASP A 346 27.28 -5.04 -16.42
C ASP A 346 26.35 -5.68 -17.45
N ALA A 347 26.64 -5.47 -18.74
CA ALA A 347 25.83 -5.99 -19.85
C ALA A 347 25.67 -7.52 -19.81
N ALA A 348 26.68 -8.26 -19.36
CA ALA A 348 26.61 -9.72 -19.25
C ALA A 348 25.72 -10.18 -18.08
N ALA A 349 25.54 -9.32 -17.07
CA ALA A 349 24.70 -9.58 -15.91
C ALA A 349 23.21 -9.25 -16.12
N ILE A 350 22.84 -8.59 -17.22
CA ILE A 350 21.43 -8.34 -17.56
C ILE A 350 20.73 -9.65 -17.95
N ASP A 351 19.47 -9.80 -17.54
CA ASP A 351 18.63 -10.96 -17.87
C ASP A 351 18.55 -11.12 -19.40
N PRO A 352 18.89 -12.30 -19.96
CA PRO A 352 18.89 -12.53 -21.40
C PRO A 352 17.51 -12.33 -22.04
N ARG A 353 16.41 -12.38 -21.27
CA ARG A 353 15.06 -12.11 -21.76
C ARG A 353 14.83 -10.65 -22.15
N VAL A 354 15.71 -9.73 -21.73
CA VAL A 354 15.71 -8.34 -22.20
C VAL A 354 16.13 -8.25 -23.68
N GLY A 355 16.83 -9.26 -24.19
CA GLY A 355 17.35 -9.30 -25.54
C GLY A 355 18.84 -8.94 -25.61
N ALA A 356 19.35 -8.77 -26.83
CA ALA A 356 20.75 -8.43 -27.05
C ALA A 356 21.04 -6.98 -26.60
N VAL A 357 21.97 -6.82 -25.67
CA VAL A 357 22.42 -5.53 -25.16
C VAL A 357 23.74 -5.16 -25.83
N ASP A 358 23.79 -4.02 -26.49
CA ASP A 358 25.02 -3.45 -27.04
C ASP A 358 25.82 -2.79 -25.91
N GLU A 359 26.86 -3.49 -25.44
CA GLU A 359 27.74 -3.07 -24.35
C GLU A 359 28.35 -1.68 -24.59
N LYS A 360 28.74 -1.37 -25.83
CA LYS A 360 29.34 -0.06 -26.15
C LYS A 360 28.33 1.06 -26.00
N LYS A 361 27.10 0.86 -26.47
CA LYS A 361 26.01 1.85 -26.32
C LYS A 361 25.59 2.00 -24.87
N LEU A 362 25.57 0.90 -24.10
CA LEU A 362 25.27 0.93 -22.67
C LEU A 362 26.27 1.82 -21.93
N HIS A 363 27.58 1.56 -22.10
CA HIS A 363 28.63 2.34 -21.45
C HIS A 363 28.76 3.78 -21.95
N ALA A 364 28.32 4.08 -23.18
CA ALA A 364 28.25 5.44 -23.70
C ALA A 364 27.02 6.23 -23.21
N SER A 365 26.05 5.58 -22.55
CA SER A 365 24.83 6.23 -22.09
C SER A 365 25.07 7.09 -20.85
N ASP A 366 24.61 8.33 -20.91
CA ASP A 366 24.54 9.26 -19.78
C ASP A 366 23.21 9.16 -19.02
N ALA A 367 22.27 8.33 -19.48
CA ALA A 367 20.96 8.21 -18.89
C ALA A 367 20.97 7.43 -17.57
N CYS A 368 19.99 7.74 -16.72
CA CYS A 368 19.76 7.03 -15.48
C CYS A 368 18.31 6.56 -15.37
N ILE A 369 18.09 5.47 -14.63
CA ILE A 369 16.76 5.03 -14.23
C ILE A 369 16.53 5.49 -12.79
N VAL A 370 15.42 6.18 -12.55
CA VAL A 370 14.92 6.46 -11.20
C VAL A 370 13.69 5.60 -10.98
N ASN A 371 13.84 4.54 -10.20
CA ASN A 371 12.75 3.67 -9.80
C ASN A 371 12.18 4.09 -8.45
N VAL A 372 10.87 4.07 -8.30
CA VAL A 372 10.17 4.31 -7.03
C VAL A 372 9.32 3.10 -6.66
N ASP A 373 9.30 2.74 -5.37
CA ASP A 373 8.55 1.58 -4.86
C ASP A 373 7.05 1.85 -4.88
N TYR A 374 6.49 1.68 -6.08
CA TYR A 374 5.08 1.50 -6.38
C TYR A 374 4.12 2.41 -5.58
N PRO A 375 4.30 3.74 -5.58
CA PRO A 375 3.35 4.64 -4.92
C PRO A 375 1.99 4.57 -5.61
N LEU A 376 0.90 4.71 -4.83
CA LEU A 376 -0.47 4.66 -5.34
C LEU A 376 -1.20 6.00 -5.13
N GLY A 377 -2.20 6.25 -5.99
CA GLY A 377 -3.05 7.43 -5.90
C GLY A 377 -2.28 8.74 -6.09
N GLU A 378 -2.77 9.82 -5.48
CA GLU A 378 -2.18 11.16 -5.61
C GLU A 378 -0.72 11.27 -5.10
N ALA A 379 -0.26 10.35 -4.25
CA ALA A 379 1.14 10.34 -3.80
C ALA A 379 2.09 10.09 -4.99
N ALA A 380 1.69 9.22 -5.93
CA ALA A 380 2.46 8.95 -7.15
C ALA A 380 2.55 10.20 -8.04
N TYR A 381 1.46 10.98 -8.13
CA TYR A 381 1.45 12.25 -8.84
C TYR A 381 2.45 13.24 -8.23
N HIS A 382 2.45 13.42 -6.91
CA HIS A 382 3.37 14.34 -6.26
C HIS A 382 4.84 13.92 -6.41
N ILE A 383 5.12 12.62 -6.36
CA ILE A 383 6.46 12.07 -6.63
C ILE A 383 6.88 12.36 -8.07
N LEU A 384 6.10 11.95 -9.07
CA LEU A 384 6.44 12.13 -10.48
C LEU A 384 6.58 13.61 -10.83
N ARG A 385 5.67 14.46 -10.32
CA ARG A 385 5.76 15.91 -10.48
C ARG A 385 7.07 16.45 -9.90
N GLN A 386 7.44 16.03 -8.69
CA GLN A 386 8.69 16.47 -8.07
C GLN A 386 9.92 16.02 -8.88
N VAL A 387 9.91 14.79 -9.40
CA VAL A 387 11.00 14.32 -10.30
C VAL A 387 11.04 15.17 -11.56
N ALA A 388 9.90 15.39 -12.22
CA ALA A 388 9.83 16.16 -13.46
C ALA A 388 10.22 17.64 -13.27
N GLU A 389 9.92 18.25 -12.12
CA GLU A 389 10.34 19.62 -11.79
C GLU A 389 11.85 19.74 -11.51
N GLN A 390 12.53 18.64 -11.20
CA GLN A 390 13.95 18.64 -10.81
C GLN A 390 14.87 18.03 -11.86
N ALA A 391 14.36 17.12 -12.69
CA ALA A 391 15.09 16.50 -13.76
C ALA A 391 15.40 17.52 -14.86
N ALA A 392 16.64 17.51 -15.38
CA ALA A 392 16.98 18.28 -16.57
C ALA A 392 16.17 17.81 -17.79
N TRP A 393 15.95 16.50 -17.89
CA TRP A 393 15.18 15.87 -18.96
C TRP A 393 14.56 14.54 -18.49
N VAL A 394 13.27 14.35 -18.75
CA VAL A 394 12.58 13.06 -18.53
C VAL A 394 12.45 12.36 -19.87
N ALA A 395 13.29 11.35 -20.10
CA ALA A 395 13.35 10.60 -21.34
C ALA A 395 12.22 9.57 -21.49
N GLY A 396 11.63 9.12 -20.38
CA GLY A 396 10.50 8.20 -20.41
C GLY A 396 9.90 7.98 -19.02
N VAL A 397 8.62 7.62 -19.01
CA VAL A 397 7.85 7.32 -17.80
C VAL A 397 7.23 5.94 -17.96
N TYR A 398 7.63 5.00 -17.10
CA TYR A 398 7.12 3.63 -17.09
C TYR A 398 6.42 3.37 -15.77
N VAL A 399 5.16 2.97 -15.83
CA VAL A 399 4.36 2.70 -14.63
C VAL A 399 3.89 1.25 -14.70
N LEU A 400 4.41 0.42 -13.81
CA LEU A 400 3.79 -0.86 -13.54
C LEU A 400 2.55 -0.59 -12.69
N GLY A 401 1.43 -1.18 -13.07
CA GLY A 401 0.12 -0.97 -12.44
C GLY A 401 -0.63 -2.27 -12.24
N LYS A 402 -1.63 -2.25 -11.37
CA LYS A 402 -2.67 -3.28 -11.34
C LYS A 402 -3.84 -2.72 -12.12
N ALA A 403 -4.20 -3.37 -13.22
CA ALA A 403 -5.43 -3.08 -13.92
C ALA A 403 -6.51 -4.05 -13.46
N ALA A 404 -7.72 -3.54 -13.21
CA ALA A 404 -8.91 -4.38 -13.24
C ALA A 404 -9.34 -4.47 -14.71
N THR A 405 -9.65 -5.67 -15.16
CA THR A 405 -10.08 -5.94 -16.52
C THR A 405 -11.38 -6.72 -16.49
N LEU A 406 -12.28 -6.43 -17.44
CA LEU A 406 -13.51 -7.19 -17.63
C LEU A 406 -13.26 -8.45 -18.49
N ASN A 407 -12.20 -8.45 -19.30
CA ASN A 407 -12.01 -9.40 -20.40
C ASN A 407 -10.59 -9.99 -20.44
N ALA A 408 -9.91 -10.16 -19.30
CA ALA A 408 -8.60 -10.82 -19.27
C ALA A 408 -8.47 -11.72 -18.02
N ASP A 409 -7.61 -12.73 -18.14
CA ASP A 409 -7.34 -13.68 -17.07
C ASP A 409 -6.20 -13.19 -16.16
N VAL A 410 -6.10 -13.79 -14.97
CA VAL A 410 -5.00 -13.51 -14.05
C VAL A 410 -3.67 -13.91 -14.72
N GLY A 411 -2.83 -12.91 -14.97
CA GLY A 411 -1.53 -13.09 -15.61
C GLY A 411 -1.42 -12.44 -17.00
N ASP A 412 -2.54 -12.02 -17.57
CA ASP A 412 -2.53 -11.26 -18.82
C ASP A 412 -1.88 -9.88 -18.63
N VAL A 413 -1.08 -9.49 -19.62
CA VAL A 413 -0.44 -8.19 -19.68
C VAL A 413 -1.29 -7.26 -20.53
N MET A 414 -1.81 -6.21 -19.91
CA MET A 414 -2.54 -5.16 -20.62
C MET A 414 -1.57 -4.06 -21.04
N ILE A 415 -1.50 -3.80 -22.34
CA ILE A 415 -0.77 -2.66 -22.92
C ILE A 415 -1.84 -1.68 -23.45
N PRO A 416 -2.10 -0.56 -22.76
CA PRO A 416 -3.10 0.39 -23.21
C PRO A 416 -2.57 1.18 -24.40
N ASN A 417 -3.37 1.29 -25.47
CA ASN A 417 -3.17 2.24 -26.56
C ASN A 417 -3.84 3.60 -26.28
N VAL A 418 -4.67 3.67 -25.23
CA VAL A 418 -5.36 4.89 -24.81
C VAL A 418 -5.39 4.93 -23.28
N VAL A 419 -5.05 6.09 -22.72
CA VAL A 419 -5.17 6.37 -21.29
C VAL A 419 -6.14 7.54 -21.11
N TYR A 420 -7.26 7.29 -20.44
CA TYR A 420 -8.17 8.35 -20.00
C TYR A 420 -7.85 8.75 -18.57
N ASN A 421 -7.54 10.03 -18.37
CA ASN A 421 -7.32 10.60 -17.05
C ASN A 421 -8.63 11.22 -16.54
N GLU A 422 -9.30 10.51 -15.62
CA GLU A 422 -10.58 10.97 -15.05
C GLU A 422 -10.46 12.29 -14.27
N HIS A 423 -9.29 12.62 -13.74
CA HIS A 423 -9.10 13.84 -12.96
C HIS A 423 -8.99 15.09 -13.84
N SER A 424 -8.26 14.98 -14.95
CA SER A 424 -8.10 16.11 -15.88
C SER A 424 -9.13 16.09 -17.01
N GLY A 425 -9.82 14.96 -17.22
CA GLY A 425 -10.68 14.72 -18.39
C GLY A 425 -9.90 14.51 -19.70
N ASN A 426 -8.58 14.35 -19.64
CA ASN A 426 -7.75 14.23 -20.83
C ASN A 426 -7.70 12.78 -21.31
N THR A 427 -7.66 12.62 -22.64
CA THR A 427 -7.39 11.34 -23.29
C THR A 427 -6.00 11.40 -23.93
N TYR A 428 -5.12 10.48 -23.57
CA TYR A 428 -3.81 10.31 -24.15
C TYR A 428 -3.83 9.09 -25.07
N TRP A 429 -3.48 9.29 -26.33
CA TRP A 429 -3.30 8.21 -27.31
C TRP A 429 -1.84 7.80 -27.28
N LEU A 430 -1.60 6.50 -27.15
CA LEU A 430 -0.27 5.91 -27.10
C LEU A 430 -0.08 5.08 -28.38
N ASP A 431 0.94 5.44 -29.15
CA ASP A 431 1.32 4.78 -30.41
C ASP A 431 2.12 3.49 -30.18
#